data_AF-A0AA46DCR2-F1
#
_entry.id   AF-A0AA46DCR2-F1
#
_cell.length_a   1.000
_cell.length_b   1.000
_cell.length_c   1.000
_cell.angle_alpha   90.00
_cell.angle_beta   90.00
_cell.angle_gamma   90.00
#
_symmetry.space_group_name_H-M   'P 1'
#
loop_
_entity.id
_entity.type
_entity.pdbx_description
1 polymer ?
#
loop_
_entity_poly.entity_id
_entity_poly.type
_entity_poly.pdbx_seq_one_letter_code
_entity_poly.pdbx_strand_id
1 'polypeptide(L)' 'MNTALTPQDFEDLAWLAGLKESASREAARLALVEGLSAAEAGRRVGITRDAASKAVRKCRETLERAEQLVRRRATALP' A
#
# COMPACT_ATOMS: atom_id res chain seq x y z
N MET A 1 -5.28 15.13 5.55
CA MET A 1 -5.90 14.73 4.28
C MET A 1 -5.32 13.37 3.92
N ASN A 2 -6.15 12.32 3.87
CA ASN A 2 -5.70 10.98 3.51
C ASN A 2 -5.73 10.93 1.98
N THR A 3 -4.58 11.04 1.32
CA THR A 3 -4.50 10.97 -0.15
C THR A 3 -4.81 9.53 -0.56
N ALA A 4 -6.00 9.28 -1.09
CA ALA A 4 -6.35 7.97 -1.63
C ALA A 4 -5.46 7.68 -2.85
N LEU A 5 -4.86 6.48 -2.91
CA LEU A 5 -4.12 6.06 -4.10
C LEU A 5 -5.11 5.78 -5.24
N THR A 6 -4.72 6.06 -6.48
CA THR A 6 -5.48 5.53 -7.62
C THR A 6 -5.27 4.01 -7.72
N PRO A 7 -6.15 3.26 -8.41
CA PRO A 7 -5.93 1.84 -8.66
C PRO A 7 -4.57 1.57 -9.32
N GLN A 8 -4.16 2.41 -10.27
CA GLN A 8 -2.89 2.24 -10.97
C GLN A 8 -1.68 2.49 -10.04
N ASP A 9 -1.72 3.55 -9.22
CA ASP A 9 -0.65 3.81 -8.24
C ASP A 9 -0.51 2.65 -7.25
N PHE A 10 -1.62 2.01 -6.87
CA PHE A 10 -1.59 0.84 -6.01
C PHE A 10 -0.93 -0.36 -6.71
N GLU A 11 -1.19 -0.60 -7.98
CA GLU A 11 -0.56 -1.70 -8.73
C GLU A 11 0.96 -1.53 -8.78
N ASP A 12 1.43 -0.33 -9.08
CA ASP A 12 2.86 0.00 -9.08
C ASP A 12 3.46 -0.14 -7.67
N LEU A 13 2.77 0.35 -6.65
CA LEU A 13 3.20 0.19 -5.26
C LEU A 13 3.22 -1.27 -4.80
N ALA A 14 2.23 -2.08 -5.20
CA ALA A 14 2.14 -3.49 -4.86
C ALA A 14 3.29 -4.27 -5.50
N TRP A 15 3.64 -3.94 -6.74
CA TRP A 15 4.82 -4.46 -7.41
C TRP A 15 6.11 -4.08 -6.68
N LEU A 16 6.31 -2.79 -6.36
CA LEU A 16 7.46 -2.31 -5.59
C LEU A 16 7.57 -2.97 -4.21
N ALA A 17 6.44 -3.21 -3.56
CA ALA A 17 6.38 -3.85 -2.24
C ALA A 17 6.55 -5.37 -2.32
N GLY A 18 6.61 -5.98 -3.51
CA GLY A 18 6.64 -7.44 -3.68
C GLY A 18 5.41 -8.11 -3.07
N LEU A 19 4.23 -7.51 -3.22
CA LEU A 19 2.96 -8.09 -2.82
C LEU A 19 2.44 -9.01 -3.93
N LYS A 20 2.50 -10.31 -3.67
CA LYS A 20 1.89 -11.31 -4.55
C LYS A 20 0.37 -11.22 -4.50
N GLU A 21 -0.27 -11.65 -5.58
CA GLU A 21 -1.72 -11.81 -5.66
C GLU A 21 -2.21 -12.68 -4.49
N SER A 22 -3.04 -12.10 -3.62
CA SER A 22 -3.48 -12.69 -2.36
C SER A 22 -4.61 -11.88 -1.75
N ALA A 23 -5.39 -12.48 -0.85
CA ALA A 23 -6.41 -11.75 -0.08
C ALA A 23 -5.82 -10.57 0.72
N SER A 24 -4.59 -10.71 1.23
CA SER A 24 -3.88 -9.61 1.90
C SER A 24 -3.57 -8.43 0.97
N ARG A 25 -3.22 -8.70 -0.29
CA ARG A 25 -3.05 -7.66 -1.32
C ARG A 25 -4.37 -6.96 -1.60
N GLU A 26 -5.46 -7.71 -1.77
CA GLU A 26 -6.77 -7.13 -2.05
C GLU A 26 -7.29 -6.29 -0.87
N ALA A 27 -7.09 -6.74 0.38
CA ALA A 27 -7.39 -5.93 1.56
C ALA A 27 -6.59 -4.62 1.58
N ALA A 28 -5.32 -4.64 1.17
CA ALA A 28 -4.52 -3.42 1.07
C ALA A 28 -5.05 -2.47 -0.02
N ARG A 29 -5.48 -3.01 -1.18
CA ARG A 29 -6.11 -2.24 -2.25
C ARG A 29 -7.37 -1.53 -1.76
N LEU A 30 -8.29 -2.26 -1.14
CA LEU A 30 -9.52 -1.71 -0.56
C LEU A 30 -9.22 -0.59 0.46
N ALA A 31 -8.21 -0.78 1.31
CA ALA A 31 -7.87 0.22 2.32
C ALA A 31 -7.21 1.48 1.74
N LEU A 32 -6.33 1.34 0.74
CA LEU A 32 -5.52 2.43 0.20
C LEU A 32 -6.18 3.17 -0.97
N VAL A 33 -6.99 2.47 -1.76
CA VAL A 33 -7.70 3.01 -2.93
C VAL A 33 -9.11 3.46 -2.56
N GLU A 34 -9.86 2.61 -1.85
CA GLU A 34 -11.26 2.87 -1.51
C GLU A 34 -11.42 3.50 -0.10
N GLY A 35 -10.32 3.70 0.63
CA GLY A 35 -10.31 4.38 1.93
C GLY A 35 -10.91 3.57 3.09
N LEU A 36 -11.06 2.25 2.92
CA LEU A 36 -11.59 1.38 3.97
C LEU A 36 -10.64 1.28 5.16
N SER A 37 -11.20 1.07 6.35
CA SER A 37 -10.40 0.63 7.49
C SER A 37 -9.84 -0.78 7.23
N ALA A 38 -8.67 -1.10 7.78
CA ALA A 38 -8.09 -2.44 7.64
C ALA A 38 -9.01 -3.56 8.20
N ALA A 39 -9.84 -3.25 9.18
CA ALA A 39 -10.83 -4.18 9.72
C ALA A 39 -11.94 -4.48 8.70
N GLU A 40 -12.47 -3.44 8.05
CA GLU A 40 -13.51 -3.59 7.02
C GLU A 40 -12.95 -4.27 5.77
N ALA A 41 -11.78 -3.85 5.30
CA ALA A 41 -11.11 -4.47 4.16
C ALA A 41 -10.80 -5.96 4.40
N GLY A 42 -10.31 -6.30 5.60
CA GLY A 42 -10.06 -7.68 5.99
C GLY A 42 -11.33 -8.54 5.96
N ARG A 43 -12.45 -8.04 6.51
CA ARG A 43 -13.74 -8.73 6.48
C ARG A 43 -14.20 -9.02 5.04
N ARG A 44 -14.10 -8.05 4.14
CA ARG A 44 -14.57 -8.19 2.74
C ARG A 44 -13.85 -9.29 1.97
N VAL A 45 -12.60 -9.57 2.30
CA VAL A 45 -11.77 -10.58 1.62
C VAL A 45 -11.53 -11.83 2.46
N GLY A 46 -12.20 -11.96 3.60
CA GLY A 46 -12.13 -13.15 4.45
C GLY A 46 -10.83 -13.34 5.25
N ILE A 47 -10.13 -12.25 5.59
CA ILE A 47 -8.90 -12.31 6.42
C ILE A 47 -9.03 -11.50 7.72
N THR A 48 -8.11 -11.74 8.64
CA THR A 48 -8.07 -11.00 9.91
C THR A 48 -7.67 -9.54 9.71
N ARG A 49 -8.12 -8.67 10.62
CA ARG A 49 -7.70 -7.25 10.69
C ARG A 49 -6.18 -7.11 10.69
N ASP A 50 -5.48 -7.99 11.40
CA ASP A 50 -4.03 -7.92 11.54
C ASP A 50 -3.30 -8.33 10.26
N ALA A 51 -3.82 -9.30 9.51
CA ALA A 51 -3.30 -9.63 8.18
C ALA A 51 -3.45 -8.45 7.21
N ALA A 52 -4.64 -7.84 7.17
CA ALA A 52 -4.89 -6.63 6.38
C ALA A 52 -3.97 -5.46 6.80
N SER A 53 -3.85 -5.20 8.11
CA SER A 53 -3.01 -4.12 8.64
C SER A 53 -1.54 -4.31 8.30
N LYS A 54 -1.03 -5.55 8.34
CA LYS A 54 0.35 -5.86 7.93
C LYS A 54 0.59 -5.54 6.46
N ALA A 55 -0.36 -5.88 5.58
CA ALA A 55 -0.25 -5.58 4.16
C ALA A 55 -0.27 -4.06 3.89
N VAL A 56 -1.22 -3.33 4.51
CA VAL A 56 -1.28 -1.85 4.42
C VAL A 56 0.00 -1.20 4.92
N ARG A 57 0.52 -1.66 6.07
CA ARG A 57 1.79 -1.16 6.61
C ARG A 57 2.95 -1.39 5.65
N LYS A 58 3.05 -2.58 5.06
CA LYS A 58 4.08 -2.90 4.06
C LYS A 58 4.03 -1.94 2.87
N CYS A 59 2.84 -1.66 2.33
CA CYS A 59 2.68 -0.66 1.26
C CYS A 59 3.17 0.72 1.68
N ARG A 60 2.77 1.21 2.85
CA ARG A 60 3.16 2.54 3.34
C ARG A 60 4.68 2.65 3.55
N GLU A 61 5.30 1.64 4.16
CA GLU A 61 6.75 1.60 4.35
C GLU A 61 7.52 1.56 3.01
N THR A 62 6.99 0.86 1.99
CA THR A 62 7.57 0.86 0.65
C THR A 62 7.46 2.23 -0.01
N LEU A 63 6.30 2.87 0.07
CA LEU A 63 6.07 4.20 -0.52
C LEU A 63 7.02 5.23 0.12
N GLU A 64 7.11 5.24 1.45
CA GLU A 64 8.02 6.12 2.18
C GLU A 64 9.48 5.92 1.74
N ARG A 65 9.93 4.67 1.60
CA ARG A 65 11.29 4.38 1.12
C ARG A 65 11.51 4.86 -0.32
N ALA A 66 10.53 4.69 -1.19
CA ALA A 66 10.59 5.15 -2.58
C ALA A 66 10.68 6.68 -2.65
N GLU A 67 9.85 7.39 -1.90
CA GLU A 67 9.89 8.86 -1.78
C GLU A 67 11.24 9.36 -1.25
N GLN A 68 11.77 8.73 -0.20
CA GLN A 68 13.09 9.06 0.34
C GLN A 68 14.20 8.83 -0.69
N LEU A 69 14.13 7.74 -1.47
CA LEU A 69 15.11 7.43 -2.52
C LEU A 69 15.07 8.47 -3.64
N VAL A 70 13.88 8.82 -4.13
CA VAL A 70 13.69 9.85 -5.16
C VAL A 70 14.21 11.20 -4.65
N ARG A 71 13.87 11.58 -3.41
CA ARG A 71 14.35 12.83 -2.79
C ARG A 71 15.87 12.88 -2.73
N ARG A 72 16.53 11.81 -2.26
CA ARG A 72 18.00 11.73 -2.21
C ARG A 72 18.65 11.85 -3.59
N ARG A 73 18.04 11.25 -4.62
CA ARG A 73 18.51 11.34 -6.00
C ARG A 73 18.35 12.75 -6.57
N ALA A 74 17.24 13.43 -6.31
CA ALA A 74 17.01 14.80 -6.76
C ALA A 74 18.02 15.79 -6.17
N THR A 75 18.44 15.59 -4.91
CA THR A 75 19.47 16.42 -4.26
C THR A 75 20.91 16.07 -4.67
N ALA A 76 21.11 14.96 -5.38
CA ALA A 76 22.43 14.46 -5.78
C ALA A 76 22.76 14.74 -7.27
N LEU A 77 21.84 15.35 -8.01
CA LEU A 77 22.06 15.79 -9.40
C LEU A 77 22.50 17.27 -9.39
N PRO A 78 23.65 17.62 -10.01
CA PRO A 78 24.12 19.00 -10.12
C PRO A 78 23.26 19.85 -11.07
#